data_AF-A0AAJ0DR62-F1
#
_entry.id   AF-A0AAJ0DR62-F1
#
_cell.length_a   1.000
_cell.length_b   1.000
_cell.length_c   1.000
_cell.angle_alpha   90.00
_cell.angle_beta   90.00
_cell.angle_gamma   90.00
#
_symmetry.space_group_name_H-M   'P 1'
#
loop_
_entity.id
_entity.type
_entity.pdbx_description
1 polymer ?
#
loop_
_entity_poly.entity_id
_entity_poly.type
_entity_poly.pdbx_seq_one_letter_code
_entity_poly.pdbx_strand_id
1 'polypeptide(L)'
;MSPRRLVERNVRPARATESYDYEGVEGYGDEPVGDSEDDGVDHGVAHGSDAGVNEQDGEAESHGGSAEGEDPEEYIATVSFGALKKAQGAIARKRKRGSDTNAEQEEKLDALRSRLRQMKQAKLRENATQPTERPSKKSRPVTVATTATTQDMDSDSDSAPSEVGGSKSRTSKHAPVSKSSRFQVTRKRVVVDVPKRVARDPRFDAFNQNTSDPGNVLKAYSFLRDYQEDEIAELKAAVKQAKTEDDRETLKRKLISMQNRIKTDDAKEREQNVLRQHRKEEKERVDQGKKPFFLKRKEVKDRALVEKFKGMKGKDRDKLVERRRRKDDQREKKKMPEARRFGD
;
A
#
# COMPACT_ATOMS: atom_id res chain seq x y z
N MET A 1 24.61 -46.99 60.02
CA MET A 1 23.50 -47.00 59.05
C MET A 1 22.53 -45.89 59.41
N SER A 2 22.44 -44.84 58.59
CA SER A 2 21.39 -43.82 58.66
C SER A 2 21.11 -43.34 57.23
N PRO A 3 19.84 -43.21 56.81
CA PRO A 3 19.47 -43.19 55.40
C PRO A 3 19.65 -41.82 54.72
N ARG A 4 19.95 -41.87 53.41
CA ARG A 4 20.03 -40.71 52.51
C ARG A 4 18.64 -40.10 52.29
N ARG A 5 18.48 -38.80 52.53
CA ARG A 5 17.24 -38.05 52.21
C ARG A 5 17.14 -37.84 50.70
N LEU A 6 16.05 -38.32 50.08
CA LEU A 6 15.67 -37.98 48.71
C LEU A 6 15.26 -36.50 48.64
N VAL A 7 15.80 -35.78 47.65
CA VAL A 7 15.34 -34.42 47.30
C VAL A 7 14.16 -34.57 46.35
N GLU A 8 12.96 -34.31 46.85
CA GLU A 8 11.75 -34.23 46.04
C GLU A 8 11.82 -33.01 45.11
N ARG A 9 11.54 -33.23 43.82
CA ARG A 9 11.46 -32.16 42.83
C ARG A 9 10.14 -31.42 43.05
N ASN A 10 10.21 -30.12 43.35
CA ASN A 10 9.05 -29.26 43.47
C ASN A 10 8.33 -29.13 42.10
N VAL A 11 7.34 -29.98 41.86
CA VAL A 11 6.38 -29.85 40.76
C VAL A 11 5.27 -28.92 41.24
N ARG A 12 5.11 -27.76 40.59
CA ARG A 12 4.01 -26.83 40.89
C ARG A 12 2.68 -27.46 40.45
N PRO A 13 1.63 -27.49 41.30
CA PRO A 13 0.31 -27.98 40.91
C PRO A 13 -0.36 -27.02 39.92
N ALA A 14 -1.09 -27.57 38.95
CA ALA A 14 -1.93 -26.82 38.02
C ALA A 14 -3.05 -26.11 38.79
N ARG A 15 -3.13 -24.77 38.67
CA ARG A 15 -4.23 -23.98 39.25
C ARG A 15 -5.52 -24.24 38.48
N ALA A 16 -6.55 -24.56 39.24
CA ALA A 16 -7.94 -24.62 38.82
C ALA A 16 -8.39 -23.26 38.25
N THR A 17 -9.31 -23.33 37.28
CA THR A 17 -9.95 -22.21 36.61
C THR A 17 -10.88 -21.46 37.59
N GLU A 18 -10.42 -20.32 38.11
CA GLU A 18 -11.30 -19.32 38.71
C GLU A 18 -11.86 -18.43 37.59
N SER A 19 -13.18 -18.43 37.47
CA SER A 19 -13.97 -17.46 36.71
C SER A 19 -13.81 -16.08 37.33
N TYR A 20 -13.23 -15.14 36.58
CA TYR A 20 -13.26 -13.72 36.89
C TYR A 20 -13.98 -12.99 35.76
N ASP A 21 -15.12 -12.41 36.11
CA ASP A 21 -15.83 -11.41 35.33
C ASP A 21 -14.92 -10.20 35.08
N TYR A 22 -14.62 -9.92 33.81
CA TYR A 22 -13.88 -8.74 33.40
C TYR A 22 -14.81 -7.84 32.58
N GLU A 23 -15.26 -6.76 33.22
CA GLU A 23 -15.94 -5.67 32.53
C GLU A 23 -15.04 -5.08 31.43
N GLY A 24 -15.62 -4.90 30.25
CA GLY A 24 -14.93 -4.45 29.05
C GLY A 24 -14.54 -2.98 29.11
N VAL A 25 -13.24 -2.72 29.24
CA VAL A 25 -12.62 -1.44 28.89
C VAL A 25 -12.25 -1.49 27.41
N GLU A 26 -13.04 -0.82 26.57
CA GLU A 26 -12.78 -0.65 25.14
C GLU A 26 -11.53 0.21 24.89
N GLY A 27 -10.39 -0.45 24.65
CA GLY A 27 -9.22 0.17 24.04
C GLY A 27 -9.39 0.27 22.52
N TYR A 28 -9.63 1.47 22.00
CA TYR A 28 -9.64 1.77 20.57
C TYR A 28 -8.23 1.59 19.97
N GLY A 29 -7.98 0.41 19.40
CA GLY A 29 -6.84 0.15 18.52
C GLY A 29 -7.04 0.78 17.14
N ASP A 30 -6.15 1.69 16.79
CA ASP A 30 -6.03 2.37 15.50
C ASP A 30 -5.56 1.37 14.42
N GLU A 31 -6.51 0.72 13.75
CA GLU A 31 -6.28 0.00 12.50
C GLU A 31 -6.34 1.00 11.33
N PRO A 32 -5.31 1.12 10.48
CA PRO A 32 -5.32 2.03 9.34
C PRO A 32 -6.20 1.43 8.25
N VAL A 33 -7.49 1.79 8.26
CA VAL A 33 -8.41 1.51 7.15
C VAL A 33 -7.97 2.35 5.95
N GLY A 34 -7.15 1.73 5.10
CA GLY A 34 -6.83 2.22 3.76
C GLY A 34 -8.09 2.19 2.90
N ASP A 35 -8.91 3.21 3.05
CA ASP A 35 -10.12 3.45 2.27
C ASP A 35 -9.73 4.06 0.92
N SER A 36 -9.21 3.21 0.02
CA SER A 36 -9.23 3.49 -1.41
C SER A 36 -10.61 3.12 -1.92
N GLU A 37 -11.57 4.05 -1.80
CA GLU A 37 -12.88 3.92 -2.42
C GLU A 37 -12.74 3.95 -3.95
N ASP A 38 -12.54 2.78 -4.53
CA ASP A 38 -12.79 2.51 -5.93
C ASP A 38 -14.30 2.59 -6.17
N ASP A 39 -14.78 3.76 -6.61
CA ASP A 39 -16.13 3.97 -7.13
C ASP A 39 -16.25 3.32 -8.52
N GLY A 40 -16.03 2.01 -8.58
CA GLY A 40 -16.32 1.16 -9.73
C GLY A 40 -17.82 1.15 -10.00
N VAL A 41 -18.25 2.06 -10.88
CA VAL A 41 -19.59 2.02 -11.47
C VAL A 41 -19.60 0.88 -12.47
N ASP A 42 -19.90 -0.33 -11.99
CA ASP A 42 -20.16 -1.50 -12.83
C ASP A 42 -21.38 -1.21 -13.71
N HIS A 43 -21.13 -0.94 -15.00
CA HIS A 43 -22.16 -0.96 -16.02
C HIS A 43 -22.39 -2.41 -16.42
N GLY A 44 -23.16 -3.11 -15.59
CA GLY A 44 -23.70 -4.43 -15.93
C GLY A 44 -24.56 -4.33 -17.18
N VAL A 45 -24.00 -4.71 -18.33
CA VAL A 45 -24.76 -4.99 -19.54
C VAL A 45 -25.22 -6.43 -19.42
N ALA A 46 -26.50 -6.60 -19.08
CA ALA A 46 -27.17 -7.90 -19.09
C ALA A 46 -27.18 -8.44 -20.53
N HIS A 47 -26.45 -9.53 -20.77
CA HIS A 47 -26.63 -10.35 -21.97
C HIS A 47 -27.61 -11.47 -21.64
N GLY A 48 -28.85 -11.31 -22.10
CA GLY A 48 -29.80 -12.38 -22.28
C GLY A 48 -29.92 -12.72 -23.78
N SER A 49 -30.27 -13.98 -24.04
CA SER A 49 -30.48 -14.74 -25.30
C SER A 49 -29.28 -15.63 -25.66
N ASP A 50 -29.35 -16.95 -25.49
CA ASP A 50 -30.23 -17.93 -26.17
C ASP A 50 -29.97 -18.06 -27.67
N ALA A 51 -30.07 -19.31 -28.14
CA ALA A 51 -29.94 -19.84 -29.49
C ALA A 51 -28.53 -20.16 -30.05
N GLY A 52 -28.33 -21.46 -30.34
CA GLY A 52 -27.77 -21.86 -31.62
C GLY A 52 -26.40 -22.53 -31.59
N VAL A 53 -26.32 -23.75 -31.07
CA VAL A 53 -25.27 -24.70 -31.46
C VAL A 53 -25.46 -25.00 -32.94
N ASN A 54 -24.51 -24.60 -33.78
CA ASN A 54 -24.35 -25.12 -35.12
C ASN A 54 -22.89 -25.58 -35.24
N GLU A 55 -22.67 -26.84 -34.87
CA GLU A 55 -21.47 -27.60 -35.22
C GLU A 55 -21.56 -27.88 -36.72
N GLN A 56 -20.65 -27.26 -37.48
CA GLN A 56 -20.43 -27.63 -38.87
C GLN A 56 -19.02 -28.19 -38.94
N ASP A 57 -18.96 -29.51 -38.84
CA ASP A 57 -17.77 -30.32 -38.89
C ASP A 57 -17.21 -30.27 -40.32
N GLY A 58 -16.11 -29.54 -40.46
CA GLY A 58 -15.25 -29.61 -41.65
C GLY A 58 -14.27 -30.75 -41.47
N GLU A 59 -14.59 -31.89 -42.06
CA GLU A 59 -13.75 -33.08 -42.13
C GLU A 59 -12.50 -32.78 -42.95
N ALA A 60 -11.36 -32.65 -42.27
CA ALA A 60 -10.05 -32.60 -42.90
C ALA A 60 -9.32 -33.90 -42.58
N GLU A 61 -9.52 -34.89 -43.44
CA GLU A 61 -8.69 -36.08 -43.59
C GLU A 61 -7.21 -35.67 -43.66
N SER A 62 -6.43 -36.07 -42.66
CA SER A 62 -4.97 -35.92 -42.67
C SER A 62 -4.37 -37.26 -42.27
N HIS A 63 -3.82 -37.95 -43.26
CA HIS A 63 -3.14 -39.24 -43.15
C HIS A 63 -2.08 -39.24 -42.02
N GLY A 64 -2.30 -40.09 -41.01
CA GLY A 64 -1.32 -40.38 -39.97
C GLY A 64 -0.38 -41.48 -40.43
N GLY A 65 0.81 -41.11 -40.91
CA GLY A 65 1.96 -42.01 -40.98
C GLY A 65 2.68 -42.00 -39.63
N SER A 66 2.60 -43.10 -38.90
CA SER A 66 3.44 -43.32 -37.71
C SER A 66 4.87 -43.64 -38.15
N ALA A 67 5.80 -42.73 -37.89
CA ALA A 67 7.23 -43.02 -37.89
C ALA A 67 7.80 -42.57 -36.53
N GLU A 68 8.06 -43.55 -35.68
CA GLU A 68 8.78 -43.40 -34.42
C GLU A 68 10.25 -43.10 -34.75
N GLY A 69 10.77 -41.92 -34.36
CA GLY A 69 12.22 -41.69 -34.28
C GLY A 69 12.82 -40.37 -34.78
N GLU A 70 12.04 -39.36 -35.18
CA GLU A 70 12.59 -38.08 -35.67
C GLU A 70 12.65 -36.98 -34.60
N ASP A 71 13.66 -36.12 -34.71
CA ASP A 71 13.92 -35.01 -33.81
C ASP A 71 12.81 -33.95 -33.85
N PRO A 72 12.43 -33.38 -32.68
CA PRO A 72 11.22 -32.58 -32.52
C PRO A 72 11.18 -31.31 -33.36
N GLU A 73 12.31 -30.87 -33.91
CA GLU A 73 12.43 -29.67 -34.75
C GLU A 73 11.83 -29.89 -36.15
N GLU A 74 12.01 -31.08 -36.73
CA GLU A 74 11.46 -31.43 -38.05
C GLU A 74 9.94 -31.69 -37.97
N TYR A 75 9.49 -32.23 -36.84
CA TYR A 75 8.06 -32.39 -36.55
C TYR A 75 7.34 -31.04 -36.43
N ILE A 76 7.97 -30.01 -35.84
CA ILE A 76 7.36 -28.67 -35.75
C ILE A 76 7.22 -28.02 -37.13
N ALA A 77 8.15 -28.30 -38.06
CA ALA A 77 8.11 -27.74 -39.41
C ALA A 77 7.02 -28.37 -40.30
N THR A 78 6.67 -29.63 -40.06
CA THR A 78 5.61 -30.34 -40.80
C THR A 78 4.19 -30.05 -40.28
N VAL A 79 4.07 -29.56 -39.04
CA VAL A 79 2.78 -29.17 -38.47
C VAL A 79 2.32 -27.83 -39.01
N SER A 80 1.17 -27.81 -39.69
CA SER A 80 0.60 -26.59 -40.25
C SER A 80 0.27 -25.55 -39.17
N PHE A 81 0.42 -24.26 -39.51
CA PHE A 81 0.19 -23.13 -38.60
C PHE A 81 -1.21 -23.15 -37.95
N GLY A 82 -2.21 -23.72 -38.63
CA GLY A 82 -3.56 -23.91 -38.07
C GLY A 82 -3.61 -24.91 -36.92
N ALA A 83 -2.86 -26.01 -37.02
CA ALA A 83 -2.74 -27.00 -35.94
C ALA A 83 -1.97 -26.42 -34.74
N LEU A 84 -0.91 -25.65 -34.97
CA LEU A 84 -0.18 -24.92 -33.93
C LEU A 84 -1.08 -23.89 -33.21
N LYS A 85 -1.92 -23.15 -33.94
CA LYS A 85 -2.87 -22.19 -33.37
C LYS A 85 -3.97 -22.89 -32.54
N LYS A 86 -4.47 -24.04 -33.00
CA LYS A 86 -5.44 -24.87 -32.26
C LYS A 86 -4.84 -25.42 -30.96
N ALA A 87 -3.58 -25.86 -31.00
CA ALA A 87 -2.85 -26.31 -29.82
C ALA A 87 -2.60 -25.17 -28.81
N GLN A 88 -2.19 -23.99 -29.27
CA GLN A 88 -2.05 -22.81 -28.40
C GLN A 88 -3.39 -22.39 -27.76
N GLY A 89 -4.50 -22.46 -28.51
CA GLY A 89 -5.84 -22.20 -28.00
C GLY A 89 -6.28 -23.22 -26.94
N ALA A 90 -5.94 -24.49 -27.09
CA ALA A 90 -6.22 -25.54 -26.11
C ALA A 90 -5.41 -25.37 -24.82
N ILE A 91 -4.13 -24.96 -24.93
CA ILE A 91 -3.27 -24.67 -23.76
C ILE A 91 -3.80 -23.45 -22.99
N ALA A 92 -4.28 -22.42 -23.70
CA ALA A 92 -4.84 -21.21 -23.08
C ALA A 92 -6.18 -21.49 -22.37
N ARG A 93 -7.03 -22.39 -22.91
CA ARG A 93 -8.31 -22.76 -22.30
C ARG A 93 -8.18 -23.63 -21.04
N LYS A 94 -7.04 -24.31 -20.83
CA LYS A 94 -6.77 -25.12 -19.64
C LYS A 94 -6.48 -24.31 -18.36
N ARG A 95 -6.45 -22.97 -18.44
CA ARG A 95 -6.27 -22.08 -17.28
C ARG A 95 -7.54 -21.40 -16.76
N LYS A 96 -8.72 -21.84 -17.21
CA LYS A 96 -9.99 -21.27 -16.72
C LYS A 96 -11.13 -22.28 -16.67
N ARG A 97 -11.00 -23.30 -15.81
CA ARG A 97 -12.13 -24.03 -15.20
C ARG A 97 -11.63 -24.63 -13.88
N GLY A 98 -12.43 -24.47 -12.82
CA GLY A 98 -12.01 -24.63 -11.43
C GLY A 98 -11.67 -26.06 -10.99
N SER A 99 -11.12 -26.09 -9.76
CA SER A 99 -10.89 -27.23 -8.86
C SER A 99 -10.32 -28.48 -9.51
N ASP A 100 -8.99 -28.58 -9.49
CA ASP A 100 -8.25 -29.75 -9.03
C ASP A 100 -6.76 -29.33 -9.00
N THR A 101 -6.34 -28.74 -7.87
CA THR A 101 -4.92 -28.62 -7.56
C THR A 101 -4.39 -30.03 -7.35
N ASN A 102 -3.53 -30.48 -8.26
CA ASN A 102 -2.92 -31.80 -8.19
C ASN A 102 -2.14 -31.86 -6.86
N ALA A 103 -2.48 -32.79 -5.94
CA ALA A 103 -1.97 -32.79 -4.56
C ALA A 103 -0.44 -32.69 -4.48
N GLU A 104 0.26 -33.25 -5.46
CA GLU A 104 1.71 -33.15 -5.60
C GLU A 104 2.22 -31.70 -5.81
N GLN A 105 1.44 -30.83 -6.44
CA GLN A 105 1.79 -29.42 -6.65
C GLN A 105 1.64 -28.63 -5.36
N GLU A 106 0.66 -28.93 -4.52
CA GLU A 106 0.51 -28.32 -3.20
C GLU A 106 1.64 -28.76 -2.25
N GLU A 107 1.99 -30.05 -2.26
CA GLU A 107 3.13 -30.56 -1.50
C GLU A 107 4.45 -29.93 -1.96
N LYS A 108 4.65 -29.77 -3.27
CA LYS A 108 5.83 -29.07 -3.81
C LYS A 108 5.87 -27.60 -3.40
N LEU A 109 4.72 -26.91 -3.34
CA LEU A 109 4.64 -25.52 -2.89
C LEU A 109 4.88 -25.38 -1.38
N ASP A 110 4.38 -26.32 -0.57
CA ASP A 110 4.60 -26.33 0.87
C ASP A 110 6.03 -26.72 1.24
N ALA A 111 6.68 -27.60 0.48
CA ALA A 111 8.11 -27.87 0.57
C ALA A 111 8.95 -26.61 0.23
N LEU A 112 8.52 -25.83 -0.77
CA LEU A 112 9.18 -24.56 -1.13
C LEU A 112 9.01 -23.49 -0.05
N ARG A 113 7.81 -23.38 0.53
CA ARG A 113 7.51 -22.46 1.63
C ARG A 113 8.27 -22.81 2.91
N SER A 114 8.40 -24.09 3.24
CA SER A 114 9.17 -24.55 4.40
C SER A 114 10.67 -24.27 4.22
N ARG A 115 11.21 -24.50 3.02
CA ARG A 115 12.60 -24.17 2.67
C ARG A 115 12.89 -22.68 2.77
N LEU A 116 11.98 -21.82 2.30
CA LEU A 116 12.12 -20.37 2.43
C LEU A 116 12.07 -19.90 3.90
N ARG A 117 11.24 -20.53 4.74
CA ARG A 117 11.22 -20.25 6.20
C ARG A 117 12.54 -20.63 6.86
N GLN A 118 13.12 -21.77 6.50
CA GLN A 118 14.44 -22.18 7.02
C GLN A 118 15.54 -21.21 6.57
N MET A 119 15.58 -20.79 5.30
CA MET A 119 16.54 -19.78 4.83
C MET A 119 16.36 -18.44 5.54
N LYS A 120 15.12 -18.03 5.82
CA LYS A 120 14.85 -16.80 6.58
C LYS A 120 15.35 -16.91 8.02
N GLN A 121 15.16 -18.05 8.67
CA GLN A 121 15.69 -18.30 10.02
C GLN A 121 17.23 -18.40 10.04
N ALA A 122 17.84 -19.01 9.04
CA ALA A 122 19.30 -19.06 8.90
C ALA A 122 19.89 -17.65 8.70
N LYS A 123 19.29 -16.82 7.84
CA LYS A 123 19.69 -15.40 7.68
C LYS A 123 19.50 -14.58 8.96
N LEU A 124 18.44 -14.85 9.74
CA LEU A 124 18.25 -14.19 11.03
C LEU A 124 19.30 -14.63 12.06
N ARG A 125 19.71 -15.91 12.02
CA ARG A 125 20.80 -16.44 12.88
C ARG A 125 22.17 -15.90 12.45
N GLU A 126 22.47 -15.81 11.16
CA GLU A 126 23.69 -15.15 10.65
C GLU A 126 23.73 -13.65 10.98
N ASN A 127 22.59 -12.96 10.91
CA ASN A 127 22.49 -11.56 11.32
C ASN A 127 22.61 -11.38 12.86
N ALA A 128 22.38 -12.43 13.66
CA ALA A 128 22.54 -12.40 15.10
C ALA A 128 23.98 -12.71 15.57
N THR A 129 24.78 -13.41 14.75
CA THR A 129 26.19 -13.73 15.04
C THR A 129 27.21 -12.75 14.45
N GLN A 130 26.76 -11.76 13.67
CA GLN A 130 27.59 -10.64 13.20
C GLN A 130 27.45 -9.43 14.14
N PRO A 131 28.51 -8.97 14.83
CA PRO A 131 28.45 -7.75 15.62
C PRO A 131 28.37 -6.54 14.67
N THR A 132 27.16 -6.03 14.46
CA THR A 132 26.97 -4.81 13.66
C THR A 132 27.29 -3.58 14.50
N GLU A 133 28.49 -3.04 14.31
CA GLU A 133 28.70 -1.61 14.52
C GLU A 133 27.80 -0.85 13.55
N ARG A 134 26.77 -0.18 14.07
CA ARG A 134 25.99 0.81 13.32
C ARG A 134 26.26 2.21 13.87
N PRO A 135 26.51 3.21 13.00
CA PRO A 135 26.81 4.56 13.42
C PRO A 135 25.54 5.25 13.93
N SER A 136 25.59 5.75 15.16
CA SER A 136 24.53 6.54 15.77
C SER A 136 24.41 7.91 15.09
N LYS A 137 23.25 8.17 14.49
CA LYS A 137 22.83 9.50 14.05
C LYS A 137 22.54 10.34 15.29
N LYS A 138 23.44 11.28 15.61
CA LYS A 138 23.23 12.31 16.63
C LYS A 138 22.18 13.31 16.17
N SER A 139 21.02 13.31 16.83
CA SER A 139 20.11 14.44 16.89
C SER A 139 20.68 15.51 17.83
N ARG A 140 20.64 16.77 17.40
CA ARG A 140 20.97 17.95 18.23
C ARG A 140 19.71 18.35 19.02
N PRO A 141 19.76 18.57 20.35
CA PRO A 141 18.76 19.36 21.03
C PRO A 141 19.14 20.85 21.05
N VAL A 142 18.15 21.69 20.76
CA VAL A 142 18.18 23.14 20.88
C VAL A 142 17.94 23.50 22.35
N THR A 143 18.81 24.34 22.92
CA THR A 143 18.72 24.83 24.30
C THR A 143 17.82 26.07 24.39
N VAL A 144 16.80 26.04 25.24
CA VAL A 144 16.16 27.23 25.82
C VAL A 144 16.19 27.05 27.34
N ALA A 145 16.52 28.14 28.04
CA ALA A 145 16.84 28.21 29.46
C ALA A 145 15.60 28.33 30.38
N THR A 146 15.88 28.38 31.70
CA THR A 146 15.01 28.65 32.88
C THR A 146 14.15 27.48 33.37
N THR A 147 14.05 27.10 34.66
CA THR A 147 14.51 27.64 35.96
C THR A 147 14.38 26.52 37.02
N ALA A 148 15.05 26.70 38.16
CA ALA A 148 15.21 25.80 39.30
C ALA A 148 13.95 25.10 39.86
N THR A 149 14.12 23.88 40.39
CA THR A 149 13.65 23.44 41.71
C THR A 149 14.42 22.18 42.13
N THR A 150 15.03 22.25 43.30
CA THR A 150 15.71 21.21 44.07
C THR A 150 14.74 20.13 44.58
N GLN A 151 15.05 18.85 44.38
CA GLN A 151 14.70 17.76 45.29
C GLN A 151 15.78 16.68 45.25
N ASP A 152 16.44 16.50 46.39
CA ASP A 152 17.42 15.47 46.70
C ASP A 152 16.76 14.09 46.71
N MET A 153 17.35 13.10 46.03
CA MET A 153 17.11 11.68 46.30
C MET A 153 18.40 10.91 45.99
N ASP A 154 19.13 10.59 47.07
CA ASP A 154 20.27 9.68 47.06
C ASP A 154 19.80 8.27 46.71
N SER A 155 20.37 7.70 45.64
CA SER A 155 20.24 6.28 45.32
C SER A 155 21.61 5.75 44.95
N ASP A 156 22.29 5.18 45.94
CA ASP A 156 23.49 4.38 45.79
C ASP A 156 23.18 3.19 44.87
N SER A 157 23.69 3.25 43.64
CA SER A 157 23.78 2.09 42.76
C SER A 157 25.22 1.93 42.32
N ASP A 158 25.90 1.06 43.04
CA ASP A 158 27.25 0.56 42.78
C ASP A 158 27.24 -0.24 41.46
N SER A 159 27.49 0.45 40.35
CA SER A 159 27.65 -0.15 39.02
C SER A 159 29.10 -0.01 38.57
N ALA A 160 29.81 -1.15 38.62
CA ALA A 160 31.17 -1.34 38.12
C ALA A 160 31.34 -0.85 36.66
N PRO A 161 32.50 -0.26 36.29
CA PRO A 161 32.69 0.31 34.96
C PRO A 161 32.84 -0.78 33.89
N SER A 162 31.86 -0.84 33.00
CA SER A 162 31.93 -1.58 31.74
C SER A 162 32.94 -0.92 30.80
N GLU A 163 34.09 -1.57 30.60
CA GLU A 163 35.12 -1.24 29.60
C GLU A 163 34.67 -1.66 28.19
N VAL A 164 33.55 -1.13 27.68
CA VAL A 164 33.23 -1.23 26.23
C VAL A 164 32.42 -0.01 25.74
N GLY A 165 33.08 0.88 24.99
CA GLY A 165 32.47 1.55 23.84
C GLY A 165 31.68 2.85 24.03
N GLY A 166 31.69 3.50 25.19
CA GLY A 166 31.14 4.86 25.36
C GLY A 166 32.19 5.94 25.11
N SER A 167 31.94 6.92 24.23
CA SER A 167 32.85 8.07 24.07
C SER A 167 32.93 8.84 25.39
N LYS A 168 34.07 8.76 26.09
CA LYS A 168 34.31 9.45 27.37
C LYS A 168 34.12 10.96 27.13
N SER A 169 33.09 11.55 27.74
CA SER A 169 32.86 12.99 27.72
C SER A 169 33.99 13.69 28.46
N ARG A 170 34.26 14.95 28.12
CA ARG A 170 35.30 15.75 28.80
C ARG A 170 34.90 15.93 30.26
N THR A 171 35.84 15.72 31.18
CA THR A 171 35.61 15.94 32.62
C THR A 171 35.40 17.42 32.96
N SER A 172 35.89 18.34 32.13
CA SER A 172 35.60 19.78 32.22
C SER A 172 35.70 20.46 30.85
N LYS A 173 35.20 21.70 30.74
CA LYS A 173 35.25 22.49 29.49
C LYS A 173 36.69 22.70 28.96
N HIS A 174 37.68 22.71 29.85
CA HIS A 174 39.08 22.93 29.50
C HIS A 174 39.91 21.64 29.45
N ALA A 175 39.40 20.50 29.91
CA ALA A 175 40.13 19.23 29.89
C ALA A 175 40.25 18.64 28.47
N PRO A 176 41.40 18.11 28.02
CA PRO A 176 41.55 17.53 26.68
C PRO A 176 40.68 16.28 26.47
N VAL A 177 40.33 16.00 25.21
CA VAL A 177 39.58 14.78 24.82
C VAL A 177 40.55 13.69 24.41
N SER A 178 40.49 12.51 25.03
CA SER A 178 41.23 11.35 24.55
C SER A 178 40.63 10.81 23.25
N LYS A 179 41.47 10.59 22.23
CA LYS A 179 41.11 9.92 20.97
C LYS A 179 42.00 8.70 20.80
N SER A 180 41.49 7.65 20.14
CA SER A 180 42.28 6.44 19.85
C SER A 180 43.47 6.77 18.95
N SER A 181 44.63 6.18 19.23
CA SER A 181 45.85 6.29 18.42
C SER A 181 45.70 5.73 17.00
N ARG A 182 44.66 4.91 16.77
CA ARG A 182 44.31 4.37 15.45
C ARG A 182 43.74 5.44 14.51
N PHE A 183 43.24 6.55 15.05
CA PHE A 183 42.69 7.64 14.26
C PHE A 183 43.82 8.54 13.74
N GLN A 184 44.18 8.39 12.47
CA GLN A 184 45.20 9.21 11.83
C GLN A 184 44.76 10.67 11.75
N VAL A 185 45.61 11.59 12.20
CA VAL A 185 45.35 13.03 12.10
C VAL A 185 45.57 13.50 10.65
N THR A 186 44.54 14.09 10.03
CA THR A 186 44.66 14.62 8.68
C THR A 186 45.60 15.82 8.66
N ARG A 187 46.63 15.81 7.78
CA ARG A 187 47.58 16.94 7.63
C ARG A 187 46.96 18.16 6.93
N LYS A 188 45.79 18.01 6.29
CA LYS A 188 45.08 19.09 5.61
C LYS A 188 44.26 19.89 6.63
N ARG A 189 44.54 21.18 6.77
CA ARG A 189 43.70 22.11 7.54
C ARG A 189 42.49 22.48 6.68
N VAL A 190 41.31 21.97 7.01
CA VAL A 190 40.05 22.48 6.43
C VAL A 190 39.73 23.77 7.17
N VAL A 191 40.19 24.90 6.64
CA VAL A 191 40.06 26.20 7.30
C VAL A 191 38.70 26.85 7.00
N VAL A 192 38.07 26.51 5.87
CA VAL A 192 36.73 26.98 5.49
C VAL A 192 36.00 25.87 4.71
N ASP A 193 34.88 25.40 5.23
CA ASP A 193 33.96 24.56 4.46
C ASP A 193 33.24 25.42 3.42
N VAL A 194 33.77 25.45 2.18
CA VAL A 194 33.12 26.15 1.07
C VAL A 194 32.00 25.25 0.52
N PRO A 195 30.72 25.68 0.55
CA PRO A 195 29.65 24.92 -0.06
C PRO A 195 29.90 24.80 -1.57
N LYS A 196 30.06 23.57 -2.06
CA LYS A 196 30.25 23.30 -3.49
C LYS A 196 28.98 23.69 -4.25
N ARG A 197 29.08 24.66 -5.15
CA ARG A 197 27.98 25.04 -6.06
C ARG A 197 27.84 23.95 -7.13
N VAL A 198 26.77 23.17 -7.05
CA VAL A 198 26.38 22.23 -8.10
C VAL A 198 25.50 22.98 -9.09
N ALA A 199 25.87 23.03 -10.36
CA ALA A 199 24.99 23.54 -11.41
C ALA A 199 23.77 22.61 -11.51
N ARG A 200 22.57 23.13 -11.24
CA ARG A 200 21.31 22.39 -11.36
C ARG A 200 20.53 22.89 -12.56
N ASP A 201 20.09 21.97 -13.42
CA ASP A 201 19.19 22.31 -14.53
C ASP A 201 17.82 22.68 -13.92
N PRO A 202 17.29 23.89 -14.17
CA PRO A 202 16.04 24.33 -13.56
C PRO A 202 14.84 23.45 -13.92
N ARG A 203 14.88 22.70 -15.03
CA ARG A 203 13.84 21.73 -15.42
C ARG A 203 13.86 20.48 -14.55
N PHE A 204 15.04 20.10 -14.09
CA PHE A 204 15.28 18.90 -13.29
C PHE A 204 15.65 19.21 -11.84
N ASP A 205 15.66 20.49 -11.46
CA ASP A 205 15.94 20.89 -10.09
C ASP A 205 14.74 20.55 -9.21
N ALA A 206 14.98 19.70 -8.22
CA ALA A 206 13.97 19.27 -7.27
C ALA A 206 13.32 20.45 -6.53
N PHE A 207 14.05 21.57 -6.40
CA PHE A 207 13.50 22.79 -5.81
C PHE A 207 12.42 23.41 -6.71
N ASN A 208 12.63 23.47 -8.03
CA ASN A 208 11.65 24.06 -8.95
C ASN A 208 10.45 23.13 -9.22
N GLN A 209 10.65 21.81 -9.19
CA GLN A 209 9.55 20.85 -9.31
C GLN A 209 8.57 20.93 -8.11
N ASN A 210 9.09 21.21 -6.91
CA ASN A 210 8.29 21.24 -5.68
C ASN A 210 7.76 22.63 -5.28
N THR A 211 8.30 23.72 -5.88
CA THR A 211 7.90 25.10 -5.55
C THR A 211 6.71 25.59 -6.40
N SER A 212 6.33 24.85 -7.43
CA SER A 212 5.09 25.12 -8.13
C SER A 212 3.92 24.66 -7.26
N ASP A 213 3.33 25.60 -6.51
CA ASP A 213 2.07 25.37 -5.79
C ASP A 213 1.10 24.68 -6.77
N PRO A 214 0.61 23.45 -6.50
CA PRO A 214 -0.10 22.64 -7.48
C PRO A 214 -1.27 23.39 -8.15
N GLY A 215 -1.87 24.37 -7.45
CA GLY A 215 -2.90 25.24 -8.00
C GLY A 215 -2.45 26.12 -9.16
N ASN A 216 -1.18 26.55 -9.21
CA ASN A 216 -0.66 27.39 -10.29
C ASN A 216 -0.44 26.60 -11.59
N VAL A 217 0.00 25.34 -11.48
CA VAL A 217 0.16 24.44 -12.64
C VAL A 217 -1.20 24.07 -13.21
N LEU A 218 -2.14 23.64 -12.37
CA LEU A 218 -3.50 23.31 -12.82
C LEU A 218 -4.19 24.50 -13.50
N LYS A 219 -3.97 25.72 -13.00
CA LYS A 219 -4.49 26.93 -13.64
C LYS A 219 -3.78 27.25 -14.96
N ALA A 220 -2.45 27.10 -15.03
CA ALA A 220 -1.69 27.35 -16.25
C ALA A 220 -2.05 26.36 -17.37
N TYR A 221 -2.39 25.13 -17.03
CA TYR A 221 -2.77 24.06 -17.96
C TYR A 221 -4.26 23.73 -17.91
N SER A 222 -5.12 24.71 -17.62
CA SER A 222 -6.58 24.48 -17.51
C SER A 222 -7.21 23.96 -18.81
N PHE A 223 -6.66 24.35 -19.96
CA PHE A 223 -7.09 23.91 -21.29
C PHE A 223 -6.97 22.39 -21.51
N LEU A 224 -6.13 21.69 -20.73
CA LEU A 224 -6.04 20.23 -20.81
C LEU A 224 -7.35 19.56 -20.40
N ARG A 225 -8.18 20.24 -19.59
CA ARG A 225 -9.51 19.75 -19.23
C ARG A 225 -10.42 19.76 -20.46
N ASP A 226 -10.40 20.83 -21.23
CA ASP A 226 -11.20 20.98 -22.45
C ASP A 226 -10.83 19.87 -23.46
N TYR A 227 -9.54 19.63 -23.68
CA TYR A 227 -9.09 18.53 -24.54
C TYR A 227 -9.50 17.14 -24.05
N GLN A 228 -9.51 16.91 -22.73
CA GLN A 228 -9.98 15.63 -22.18
C GLN A 228 -11.48 15.44 -22.37
N GLU A 229 -12.27 16.52 -22.29
CA GLU A 229 -13.70 16.49 -22.54
C GLU A 229 -14.01 16.17 -24.00
N ASP A 230 -13.27 16.80 -24.93
CA ASP A 230 -13.33 16.50 -26.37
C ASP A 230 -12.94 15.05 -26.66
N GLU A 231 -11.84 14.55 -26.07
CA GLU A 231 -11.41 13.15 -26.23
C GLU A 231 -12.48 12.17 -25.73
N ILE A 232 -13.18 12.48 -24.64
CA ILE A 232 -14.31 11.67 -24.16
C ILE A 232 -15.48 11.71 -25.14
N ALA A 233 -15.77 12.85 -25.77
CA ALA A 233 -16.81 12.97 -26.78
C ALA A 233 -16.46 12.14 -28.03
N GLU A 234 -15.21 12.20 -28.48
CA GLU A 234 -14.70 11.39 -29.58
C GLU A 234 -14.75 9.90 -29.27
N LEU A 235 -14.30 9.48 -28.09
CA LEU A 235 -14.38 8.07 -27.66
C LEU A 235 -15.83 7.58 -27.60
N LYS A 236 -16.78 8.42 -27.15
CA LYS A 236 -18.21 8.08 -27.18
C LYS A 236 -18.72 7.90 -28.61
N ALA A 237 -18.30 8.74 -29.54
CA ALA A 237 -18.66 8.61 -30.95
C ALA A 237 -18.02 7.34 -31.56
N ALA A 238 -16.74 7.09 -31.29
CA ALA A 238 -16.03 5.91 -31.75
C ALA A 238 -16.65 4.60 -31.24
N VAL A 239 -17.07 4.54 -29.97
CA VAL A 239 -17.79 3.37 -29.40
C VAL A 239 -19.08 3.09 -30.16
N LYS A 240 -19.81 4.13 -30.59
CA LYS A 240 -21.05 3.97 -31.37
C LYS A 240 -20.76 3.51 -32.81
N GLN A 241 -19.66 3.95 -33.40
CA GLN A 241 -19.29 3.65 -34.79
C GLN A 241 -18.56 2.31 -34.97
N ALA A 242 -17.84 1.85 -33.93
CA ALA A 242 -17.11 0.60 -33.99
C ALA A 242 -18.05 -0.56 -34.34
N LYS A 243 -17.56 -1.51 -35.15
CA LYS A 243 -18.36 -2.63 -35.67
C LYS A 243 -18.05 -3.92 -34.92
N THR A 244 -16.76 -4.14 -34.68
CA THR A 244 -16.14 -5.24 -33.94
C THR A 244 -16.38 -5.09 -32.45
N GLU A 245 -16.69 -6.19 -31.78
CA GLU A 245 -16.97 -6.21 -30.34
C GLU A 245 -15.71 -5.94 -29.51
N ASP A 246 -14.57 -6.52 -29.90
CA ASP A 246 -13.28 -6.29 -29.24
C ASP A 246 -12.88 -4.80 -29.27
N ASP A 247 -13.05 -4.13 -30.42
CA ASP A 247 -12.74 -2.71 -30.54
C ASP A 247 -13.72 -1.85 -29.74
N ARG A 248 -15.00 -2.21 -29.71
CA ARG A 248 -15.98 -1.55 -28.83
C ARG A 248 -15.58 -1.68 -27.36
N GLU A 249 -15.13 -2.85 -26.93
CA GLU A 249 -14.68 -3.05 -25.55
C GLU A 249 -13.44 -2.24 -25.21
N THR A 250 -12.42 -2.23 -26.08
CA THR A 250 -11.20 -1.46 -25.83
C THR A 250 -11.49 0.05 -25.76
N LEU A 251 -12.35 0.56 -26.64
CA LEU A 251 -12.79 1.96 -26.61
C LEU A 251 -13.61 2.28 -25.36
N LYS A 252 -14.52 1.39 -24.92
CA LYS A 252 -15.26 1.54 -23.66
C LYS A 252 -14.33 1.57 -22.45
N ARG A 253 -13.31 0.71 -22.40
CA ARG A 253 -12.30 0.69 -21.31
C ARG A 253 -11.54 2.01 -21.25
N LYS A 254 -11.10 2.54 -22.39
CA LYS A 254 -10.44 3.86 -22.47
C LYS A 254 -11.37 4.97 -22.00
N LEU A 255 -12.62 4.98 -22.46
CA LEU A 255 -13.63 5.95 -22.05
C LEU A 255 -13.86 5.94 -20.53
N ILE A 256 -13.99 4.76 -19.92
CA ILE A 256 -14.16 4.63 -18.46
C ILE A 256 -12.92 5.13 -17.73
N SER A 257 -11.72 4.79 -18.20
CA SER A 257 -10.46 5.25 -17.60
C SER A 257 -10.35 6.78 -17.62
N MET A 258 -10.66 7.42 -18.75
CA MET A 258 -10.66 8.88 -18.90
C MET A 258 -11.70 9.54 -18.00
N GLN A 259 -12.93 9.02 -17.97
CA GLN A 259 -13.98 9.52 -17.08
C GLN A 259 -13.61 9.39 -15.61
N ASN A 260 -12.99 8.28 -15.22
CA ASN A 260 -12.55 8.07 -13.84
C ASN A 260 -11.44 9.05 -13.47
N ARG A 261 -10.49 9.33 -14.39
CA ARG A 261 -9.45 10.34 -14.17
C ARG A 261 -10.05 11.72 -13.89
N ILE A 262 -10.97 12.19 -14.73
CA ILE A 262 -11.67 13.48 -14.51
C ILE A 262 -12.40 13.48 -13.16
N LYS A 263 -13.14 12.41 -12.82
CA LYS A 263 -13.83 12.31 -11.52
C LYS A 263 -12.86 12.39 -10.34
N THR A 264 -11.70 11.74 -10.43
CA THR A 264 -10.68 11.81 -9.36
C THR A 264 -10.08 13.20 -9.23
N ASP A 265 -9.87 13.90 -10.33
CA ASP A 265 -9.32 15.25 -10.32
C ASP A 265 -10.36 16.26 -9.82
N ASP A 266 -11.63 16.11 -10.20
CA ASP A 266 -12.74 16.87 -9.62
C ASP A 266 -12.88 16.65 -8.11
N ALA A 267 -12.66 15.44 -7.62
CA ALA A 267 -12.70 15.15 -6.18
C ALA A 267 -11.59 15.90 -5.43
N LYS A 268 -10.36 15.88 -5.97
CA LYS A 268 -9.23 16.65 -5.44
C LYS A 268 -9.52 18.16 -5.49
N GLU A 269 -10.11 18.65 -6.59
CA GLU A 269 -10.45 20.05 -6.75
C GLU A 269 -11.46 20.51 -5.69
N ARG A 270 -12.48 19.70 -5.38
CA ARG A 270 -13.43 19.98 -4.28
C ARG A 270 -12.71 20.07 -2.93
N GLU A 271 -11.83 19.11 -2.61
CA GLU A 271 -11.04 19.16 -1.37
C GLU A 271 -10.16 20.43 -1.29
N GLN A 272 -9.52 20.81 -2.40
CA GLN A 272 -8.74 22.04 -2.47
C GLN A 272 -9.61 23.30 -2.33
N ASN A 273 -10.82 23.30 -2.89
CA ASN A 273 -11.76 24.41 -2.76
C ASN A 273 -12.22 24.59 -1.31
N VAL A 274 -12.53 23.50 -0.59
CA VAL A 274 -12.81 23.53 0.85
C VAL A 274 -11.62 24.12 1.63
N LEU A 275 -10.40 23.69 1.34
CA LEU A 275 -9.20 24.23 1.97
C LEU A 275 -9.01 25.73 1.67
N ARG A 276 -9.25 26.15 0.42
CA ARG A 276 -9.15 27.56 0.00
C ARG A 276 -10.19 28.42 0.69
N GLN A 277 -11.44 27.96 0.78
CA GLN A 277 -12.50 28.67 1.50
C GLN A 277 -12.16 28.79 2.98
N HIS A 278 -11.77 27.69 3.62
CA HIS A 278 -11.38 27.71 5.03
C HIS A 278 -10.20 28.64 5.29
N ARG A 279 -9.15 28.63 4.45
CA ARG A 279 -8.01 29.54 4.59
C ARG A 279 -8.42 31.01 4.48
N LYS A 280 -9.40 31.35 3.63
CA LYS A 280 -9.93 32.70 3.53
C LYS A 280 -10.66 33.11 4.82
N GLU A 281 -11.57 32.28 5.31
CA GLU A 281 -12.29 32.53 6.56
C GLU A 281 -11.35 32.65 7.76
N GLU A 282 -10.35 31.78 7.85
CA GLU A 282 -9.36 31.82 8.92
C GLU A 282 -8.49 33.07 8.85
N LYS A 283 -8.12 33.51 7.64
CA LYS A 283 -7.40 34.77 7.46
C LYS A 283 -8.20 35.93 8.05
N GLU A 284 -9.50 36.01 7.77
CA GLU A 284 -10.38 37.04 8.33
C GLU A 284 -10.50 36.94 9.87
N ARG A 285 -10.54 35.72 10.43
CA ARG A 285 -10.55 35.51 11.90
C ARG A 285 -9.23 35.92 12.55
N VAL A 286 -8.11 35.64 11.90
CA VAL A 286 -6.78 36.03 12.37
C VAL A 286 -6.58 37.54 12.27
N ASP A 287 -7.09 38.17 11.22
CA ASP A 287 -7.10 39.64 11.07
C ASP A 287 -7.92 40.29 12.21
N GLN A 288 -8.96 39.60 12.73
CA GLN A 288 -9.69 39.99 13.96
C GLN A 288 -8.94 39.68 15.27
N GLY A 289 -7.73 39.10 15.21
CA GLY A 289 -6.91 38.74 16.37
C GLY A 289 -7.19 37.36 16.98
N LYS A 290 -8.02 36.51 16.35
CA LYS A 290 -8.23 35.13 16.81
C LYS A 290 -7.04 34.25 16.43
N LYS A 291 -6.86 33.14 17.14
CA LYS A 291 -5.80 32.17 16.84
C LYS A 291 -6.10 31.44 15.52
N PRO A 292 -5.12 31.26 14.62
CA PRO A 292 -5.31 30.54 13.37
C PRO A 292 -5.67 29.08 13.65
N PHE A 293 -6.72 28.59 13.02
CA PHE A 293 -7.14 27.20 13.07
C PHE A 293 -6.94 26.54 11.70
N PHE A 294 -6.58 25.26 11.68
CA PHE A 294 -6.38 24.49 10.46
C PHE A 294 -7.19 23.21 10.53
N LEU A 295 -7.99 22.94 9.48
CA LEU A 295 -8.82 21.73 9.42
C LEU A 295 -7.95 20.48 9.38
N LYS A 296 -8.42 19.45 10.07
CA LYS A 296 -7.87 18.10 9.93
C LYS A 296 -8.23 17.54 8.56
N ARG A 297 -7.42 16.61 8.05
CA ARG A 297 -7.68 15.95 6.75
C ARG A 297 -9.06 15.28 6.67
N LYS A 298 -9.53 14.68 7.76
CA LYS A 298 -10.87 14.05 7.82
C LYS A 298 -11.98 15.10 7.64
N GLU A 299 -11.89 16.21 8.36
CA GLU A 299 -12.87 17.31 8.27
C GLU A 299 -12.91 17.95 6.87
N VAL A 300 -11.77 18.05 6.18
CA VAL A 300 -11.72 18.52 4.78
C VAL A 300 -12.51 17.58 3.87
N LYS A 301 -12.31 16.27 4.02
CA LYS A 301 -13.03 15.25 3.25
C LYS A 301 -14.53 15.28 3.55
N ASP A 302 -14.90 15.39 4.81
CA ASP A 302 -16.32 15.44 5.22
C ASP A 302 -17.02 16.67 4.63
N ARG A 303 -16.37 17.84 4.69
CA ARG A 303 -16.89 19.07 4.06
C ARG A 303 -17.00 18.93 2.54
N ALA A 304 -15.97 18.37 1.88
CA ALA A 304 -15.99 18.15 0.44
C ALA A 304 -17.09 17.15 0.03
N LEU A 305 -17.34 16.13 0.86
CA LEU A 305 -18.41 15.15 0.66
C LEU A 305 -19.79 15.82 0.80
N VAL A 306 -19.97 16.66 1.83
CA VAL A 306 -21.19 17.45 2.00
C VAL A 306 -21.44 18.36 0.80
N GLU A 307 -20.41 19.03 0.27
CA GLU A 307 -20.51 19.84 -0.95
C GLU A 307 -20.88 19.00 -2.19
N LYS A 308 -20.23 17.82 -2.36
CA LYS A 308 -20.58 16.87 -3.43
C LYS A 308 -22.05 16.48 -3.36
N PHE A 309 -22.56 16.14 -2.18
CA PHE A 309 -23.96 15.77 -1.98
C PHE A 309 -24.95 16.92 -2.16
N LYS A 310 -24.57 18.14 -1.79
CA LYS A 310 -25.36 19.36 -2.04
C LYS A 310 -25.48 19.68 -3.52
N GLY A 311 -24.42 19.45 -4.30
CA GLY A 311 -24.41 19.69 -5.75
C GLY A 311 -25.05 18.59 -6.61
N MET A 312 -25.33 17.41 -6.03
CA MET A 312 -25.98 16.30 -6.75
C MET A 312 -27.50 16.47 -6.81
N LYS A 313 -28.12 15.95 -7.88
CA LYS A 313 -29.57 15.89 -8.02
C LYS A 313 -30.18 14.94 -6.99
N GLY A 314 -31.35 15.29 -6.43
CA GLY A 314 -32.01 14.49 -5.38
C GLY A 314 -32.17 13.01 -5.73
N LYS A 315 -32.68 12.69 -6.94
CA LYS A 315 -32.83 11.30 -7.40
C LYS A 315 -31.52 10.54 -7.47
N ASP A 316 -30.43 11.19 -7.88
CA ASP A 316 -29.13 10.55 -8.03
C ASP A 316 -28.44 10.38 -6.68
N ARG A 317 -28.63 11.34 -5.77
CA ARG A 317 -28.24 11.21 -4.35
C ARG A 317 -28.94 10.01 -3.72
N ASP A 318 -30.27 9.91 -3.85
CA ASP A 318 -31.04 8.87 -3.17
C ASP A 318 -30.67 7.48 -3.71
N LYS A 319 -30.45 7.35 -5.04
CA LYS A 319 -29.88 6.13 -5.65
C LYS A 319 -28.49 5.78 -5.12
N LEU A 320 -27.62 6.78 -4.93
CA LEU A 320 -26.27 6.54 -4.39
C LEU A 320 -26.34 6.07 -2.94
N VAL A 321 -27.19 6.71 -2.12
CA VAL A 321 -27.42 6.33 -0.73
C VAL A 321 -28.02 4.92 -0.65
N GLU A 322 -28.99 4.60 -1.50
CA GLU A 322 -29.57 3.25 -1.56
C GLU A 322 -28.52 2.21 -1.97
N ARG A 323 -27.69 2.50 -2.98
CA ARG A 323 -26.59 1.62 -3.38
C ARG A 323 -25.57 1.44 -2.25
N ARG A 324 -25.27 2.50 -1.47
CA ARG A 324 -24.38 2.41 -0.32
C ARG A 324 -25.01 1.58 0.80
N ARG A 325 -26.28 1.82 1.14
CA ARG A 325 -27.05 1.00 2.09
C ARG A 325 -27.03 -0.47 1.72
N ARG A 326 -27.37 -0.83 0.48
CA ARG A 326 -27.31 -2.23 0.01
C ARG A 326 -25.92 -2.84 0.14
N LYS A 327 -24.84 -2.10 -0.15
CA LYS A 327 -23.46 -2.57 0.03
C LYS A 327 -23.11 -2.77 1.49
N ASP A 328 -23.51 -1.85 2.36
CA ASP A 328 -23.25 -1.92 3.79
C ASP A 328 -24.07 -3.05 4.44
N ASP A 329 -25.35 -3.22 4.06
CA ASP A 329 -26.19 -4.37 4.46
C ASP A 329 -25.55 -5.71 4.06
N GLN A 330 -25.01 -5.80 2.84
CA GLN A 330 -24.31 -7.00 2.38
C GLN A 330 -23.01 -7.23 3.15
N ARG A 331 -22.26 -6.18 3.48
CA ARG A 331 -21.05 -6.25 4.31
C ARG A 331 -21.39 -6.68 5.73
N GLU A 332 -22.47 -6.16 6.31
CA GLU A 332 -22.98 -6.55 7.62
C GLU A 332 -23.42 -8.01 7.63
N LYS A 333 -24.21 -8.45 6.63
CA LYS A 333 -24.55 -9.87 6.44
C LYS A 333 -23.30 -10.75 6.34
N LYS A 334 -22.25 -10.30 5.62
CA LYS A 334 -20.95 -11.00 5.54
C LYS A 334 -20.12 -10.90 6.83
N LYS A 335 -20.46 -10.05 7.78
CA LYS A 335 -19.80 -9.97 9.10
C LYS A 335 -20.53 -10.80 10.17
N MET A 336 -21.82 -11.10 9.97
CA MET A 336 -22.59 -11.95 10.89
C MET A 336 -22.06 -13.39 10.92
N PRO A 337 -22.14 -14.16 12.01
CA PRO A 337 -21.82 -15.60 12.01
C PRO A 337 -22.71 -16.39 11.02
N GLU A 338 -22.19 -17.43 10.38
CA GLU A 338 -22.91 -18.18 9.32
C GLU A 338 -24.26 -18.76 9.79
N ALA A 339 -24.35 -19.22 11.04
CA ALA A 339 -25.58 -19.70 11.67
C ALA A 339 -26.72 -18.65 11.75
N ARG A 340 -26.39 -17.36 11.61
CA ARG A 340 -27.37 -16.26 11.51
C ARG A 340 -27.56 -15.75 10.07
N ARG A 341 -26.72 -16.16 9.12
CA ARG A 341 -26.83 -15.79 7.70
C ARG A 341 -27.79 -16.71 6.95
N PHE A 342 -27.69 -18.00 7.26
CA PHE A 342 -28.56 -19.06 6.78
C PHE A 342 -29.31 -19.56 8.01
N GLY A 343 -30.41 -18.90 8.37
CA GLY A 343 -31.32 -19.50 9.34
C GLY A 343 -31.83 -20.82 8.75
N ASP A 344 -31.84 -21.87 9.56
CA ASP A 344 -32.53 -23.14 9.24
C ASP A 344 -34.00 -22.91 8.88
#